data_AF-G3N7U0-F1
#
_entry.id   AF-G3N7U0-F1
#
_cell.length_a   1.000
_cell.length_b   1.000
_cell.length_c   1.000
_cell.angle_alpha   90.00
_cell.angle_beta   90.00
_cell.angle_gamma   90.00
#
_symmetry.space_group_name_H-M   'P 1'
#
loop_
_entity.id
_entity.type
_entity.pdbx_description
1 polymer ?
#
loop_
_entity_poly.entity_id
_entity_poly.type
_entity_poly.pdbx_seq_one_letter_code
_entity_poly.pdbx_strand_id
1 'polypeptide(L)'
;MGDVVLHYRPGSIAELGGLLQRAERLLESFPYRTPPVFTPWSPATADRHLPIRPAKPPPVVIGPPHRLPSGGRTHANALREPEGHSLVAEGRHAGPAGPQPPLKRSWSVFTQSSVPQEESLSNEFRGVVAAYKLHLHQRAKWVIGRHNCGGSGDIEQVWRALNRHVRSSRLSTCNANIRRERAEIWVFCDVVRSERVGRFLKEQLQLLGRIELSVHSRGNVFSV
;
A
#
# COMPACT_ATOMS: atom_id res chain seq x y z
N MET A 1 23.23 -17.65 27.65
CA MET A 1 22.12 -17.58 26.67
C MET A 1 20.91 -16.99 27.36
N GLY A 2 20.02 -16.30 26.66
CA GLY A 2 18.79 -15.75 27.25
C GLY A 2 17.59 -16.66 26.95
N ASP A 3 16.64 -16.73 27.87
CA ASP A 3 15.43 -17.54 27.70
C ASP A 3 14.54 -16.97 26.58
N VAL A 4 14.07 -17.84 25.69
CA VAL A 4 13.21 -17.46 24.55
C VAL A 4 11.85 -18.13 24.69
N VAL A 5 10.79 -17.32 24.63
CA VAL A 5 9.40 -17.80 24.66
C VAL A 5 8.80 -17.70 23.26
N LEU A 6 8.50 -18.86 22.65
CA LEU A 6 7.87 -18.94 21.33
C LEU A 6 6.34 -18.89 21.45
N HIS A 7 5.75 -17.76 21.08
CA HIS A 7 4.29 -17.63 20.95
C HIS A 7 3.83 -18.09 19.55
N TYR A 8 2.87 -19.00 19.47
CA TYR A 8 2.33 -19.54 18.23
C TYR A 8 0.80 -19.68 18.27
N ARG A 9 0.16 -19.89 17.11
CA ARG A 9 -1.30 -19.97 16.99
C ARG A 9 -1.81 -21.39 17.28
N PRO A 10 -2.88 -21.58 18.11
CA PRO A 10 -3.51 -22.88 18.30
C PRO A 10 -4.03 -23.48 16.99
N GLY A 11 -3.88 -24.80 16.82
CA GLY A 11 -4.24 -25.54 15.60
C GLY A 11 -3.05 -26.03 14.76
N SER A 12 -1.83 -25.57 15.07
CA SER A 12 -0.61 -25.84 14.29
C SER A 12 0.28 -26.96 14.86
N ILE A 13 -0.26 -27.87 15.68
CA ILE A 13 0.55 -28.78 16.54
C ILE A 13 1.43 -29.73 15.70
N ALA A 14 0.94 -30.21 14.56
CA ALA A 14 1.72 -31.05 13.64
C ALA A 14 2.96 -30.33 13.04
N GLU A 15 2.97 -29.00 13.04
CA GLU A 15 4.07 -28.17 12.53
C GLU A 15 5.00 -27.66 13.65
N LEU A 16 4.73 -27.96 14.93
CA LEU A 16 5.48 -27.37 16.05
C LEU A 16 6.99 -27.66 15.99
N GLY A 17 7.39 -28.86 15.57
CA GLY A 17 8.81 -29.19 15.35
C GLY A 17 9.46 -28.35 14.25
N GLY A 18 8.73 -28.08 13.16
CA GLY A 18 9.18 -27.20 12.08
C GLY A 18 9.23 -25.72 12.48
N LEU A 19 8.29 -25.28 13.33
CA LEU A 19 8.31 -23.94 13.93
C LEU A 19 9.52 -23.75 14.86
N LEU A 20 9.85 -24.74 15.70
CA LEU A 20 11.02 -24.71 16.57
C LEU A 20 12.32 -24.65 15.76
N GLN A 21 12.52 -25.54 14.79
CA GLN A 21 13.71 -25.54 13.92
C GLN A 21 13.86 -24.22 13.13
N ARG A 22 12.74 -23.60 12.71
CA ARG A 22 12.76 -22.30 12.03
C ARG A 22 13.06 -21.15 12.99
N ALA A 23 12.54 -21.20 14.22
CA ALA A 23 12.84 -20.20 15.25
C ALA A 23 14.32 -20.24 15.66
N GLU A 24 14.89 -21.43 15.82
CA GLU A 24 16.33 -21.63 16.07
C GLU A 24 17.19 -20.96 14.98
N ARG A 25 16.93 -21.25 13.70
CA ARG A 25 17.62 -20.61 12.56
C ARG A 25 17.43 -19.08 12.47
N LEU A 26 16.36 -18.53 13.03
CA LEU A 26 16.13 -17.08 13.08
C LEU A 26 16.85 -16.40 14.26
N LEU A 27 17.28 -17.18 15.26
CA LEU A 27 18.07 -16.74 16.40
C LEU A 27 19.59 -16.91 16.16
N GLU A 28 19.98 -17.70 15.14
CA GLU A 28 21.37 -17.78 14.68
C GLU A 28 21.93 -16.39 14.34
N SER A 29 23.19 -16.16 14.71
CA SER A 29 23.88 -14.91 14.41
C SER A 29 24.17 -14.80 12.91
N PHE A 30 23.39 -13.97 12.21
CA PHE A 30 23.65 -13.62 10.81
C PHE A 30 24.69 -12.47 10.70
N PRO A 31 25.45 -12.38 9.60
CA PRO A 31 26.39 -11.29 9.40
C PRO A 31 25.65 -9.96 9.27
N TYR A 32 25.82 -9.08 10.26
CA TYR A 32 25.32 -7.71 10.20
C TYR A 32 26.06 -6.94 9.10
N ARG A 33 25.34 -6.51 8.07
CA ARG A 33 25.85 -5.46 7.18
C ARG A 33 25.87 -4.15 7.97
N THR A 34 27.02 -3.49 8.01
CA THR A 34 27.09 -2.09 8.45
C THR A 34 26.11 -1.28 7.59
N PRO A 35 25.15 -0.55 8.19
CA PRO A 35 24.25 0.32 7.43
C PRO A 35 25.09 1.30 6.61
N PRO A 36 24.80 1.50 5.31
CA PRO A 36 25.54 2.46 4.51
C PRO A 36 25.33 3.86 5.11
N VAL A 37 26.41 4.60 5.31
CA VAL A 37 26.32 6.01 5.72
C VAL A 37 25.63 6.77 4.60
N PHE A 38 24.56 7.51 4.95
CA PHE A 38 23.84 8.32 3.97
C PHE A 38 24.80 9.31 3.30
N THR A 39 24.96 9.15 1.99
CA THR A 39 25.77 10.01 1.16
C THR A 39 24.84 10.67 0.14
N PRO A 40 24.66 12.00 0.16
CA PRO A 40 23.90 12.69 -0.87
C PRO A 40 24.47 12.40 -2.25
N TRP A 41 23.64 11.99 -3.21
CA TRP A 41 24.08 11.76 -4.58
C TRP A 41 24.60 13.04 -5.27
N SER A 42 24.16 14.21 -4.81
CA SER A 42 24.65 15.51 -5.21
C SER A 42 25.27 16.24 -4.02
N PRO A 43 26.61 16.31 -3.89
CA PRO A 43 27.27 17.09 -2.85
C PRO A 43 26.99 18.59 -3.04
N ALA A 44 26.65 19.29 -1.94
CA ALA A 44 26.30 20.72 -1.98
C ALA A 44 27.45 21.64 -2.46
N THR A 45 28.68 21.13 -2.52
CA THR A 45 29.88 21.83 -3.03
C THR A 45 30.20 21.52 -4.49
N ALA A 46 29.56 20.52 -5.10
CA ALA A 46 29.77 20.14 -6.50
C ALA A 46 28.89 20.94 -7.47
N ASP A 47 27.70 21.37 -7.02
CA ASP A 47 26.75 22.08 -7.85
C ASP A 47 27.00 23.60 -7.83
N ARG A 48 27.61 24.11 -8.91
CA ARG A 48 27.81 25.55 -9.13
C ARG A 48 26.58 26.25 -9.69
N HIS A 49 25.52 25.51 -10.05
CA HIS A 49 24.32 26.08 -10.62
C HIS A 49 23.30 26.35 -9.52
N LEU A 50 22.77 27.58 -9.50
CA LEU A 50 21.63 27.89 -8.63
C LEU A 50 20.42 27.09 -9.11
N PRO A 51 19.65 26.44 -8.21
CA PRO A 51 18.47 25.68 -8.60
C PRO A 51 17.46 26.61 -9.27
N ILE A 52 16.97 26.22 -10.45
CA ILE A 52 16.00 27.01 -11.21
C ILE A 52 14.71 27.11 -10.40
N ARG A 53 14.38 28.32 -9.93
CA ARG A 53 13.15 28.60 -9.19
C ARG A 53 12.09 29.20 -10.12
N PRO A 54 10.83 28.75 -10.06
CA PRO A 54 9.73 29.44 -10.72
C PRO A 54 9.63 30.89 -10.23
N ALA A 55 9.38 31.82 -11.15
CA ALA A 55 9.27 33.25 -10.81
C ALA A 55 8.03 33.62 -9.96
N LYS A 56 7.03 32.72 -9.91
CA LYS A 56 5.79 32.92 -9.14
C LYS A 56 5.71 31.89 -8.01
N PRO A 57 5.35 32.30 -6.78
CA PRO A 57 5.07 31.36 -5.70
C PRO A 57 3.81 30.53 -6.01
N PRO A 58 3.65 29.35 -5.39
CA PRO A 58 2.39 28.60 -5.46
C PRO A 58 1.24 29.42 -4.84
N PRO A 59 -0.01 29.25 -5.33
CA PRO A 59 -1.16 29.98 -4.81
C PRO A 59 -1.44 29.58 -3.35
N VAL A 60 -1.53 30.57 -2.47
CA VAL A 60 -1.90 30.37 -1.05
C VAL A 60 -3.42 30.40 -0.94
N VAL A 61 -4.03 29.27 -0.59
CA VAL A 61 -5.47 29.19 -0.34
C VAL A 61 -5.73 29.69 1.08
N ILE A 62 -6.15 30.95 1.20
CA ILE A 62 -6.70 31.49 2.45
C ILE A 62 -8.14 31.01 2.56
N GLY A 63 -8.42 30.15 3.55
CA GLY A 63 -9.79 29.69 3.84
C GLY A 63 -10.68 30.85 4.30
N PRO A 64 -12.00 30.79 4.06
CA PRO A 64 -12.92 31.86 4.46
C PRO A 64 -12.97 31.99 5.99
N PRO A 65 -13.09 33.23 6.53
CA PRO A 65 -13.16 33.43 7.96
C PRO A 65 -14.46 32.85 8.54
N HIS A 66 -14.33 31.92 9.48
CA HIS A 66 -15.47 31.44 10.26
C HIS A 66 -16.06 32.61 11.06
N ARG A 67 -17.30 32.98 10.74
CA ARG A 67 -18.08 33.94 11.53
C ARG A 67 -18.47 33.29 12.86
N LEU A 68 -17.90 33.78 13.97
CA LEU A 68 -18.53 33.67 15.29
C LEU A 68 -19.21 35.02 15.61
N PRO A 69 -20.46 35.02 16.13
CA PRO A 69 -21.17 36.24 16.46
C PRO A 69 -20.58 36.94 17.69
N SER A 70 -20.56 38.27 17.68
CA SER A 70 -19.92 39.09 18.72
C SER A 70 -20.93 39.91 19.53
N GLY A 71 -20.77 39.83 20.85
CA GLY A 71 -21.17 40.81 21.88
C GLY A 71 -20.48 40.36 23.18
N GLY A 72 -19.70 41.14 23.93
CA GLY A 72 -19.59 42.60 24.07
C GLY A 72 -20.39 43.04 25.32
N ARG A 73 -19.91 43.79 26.32
CA ARG A 73 -18.66 44.54 26.66
C ARG A 73 -18.55 44.59 28.22
N THR A 74 -17.48 44.95 28.94
CA THR A 74 -16.08 45.40 28.70
C THR A 74 -15.19 44.84 29.85
N HIS A 75 -13.86 44.99 29.96
CA HIS A 75 -13.06 46.20 30.21
C HIS A 75 -11.55 45.95 29.96
N ALA A 76 -10.79 47.04 29.86
CA ALA A 76 -9.36 47.14 29.57
C ALA A 76 -8.42 46.12 30.23
N ASN A 77 -7.54 45.50 29.43
CA ASN A 77 -6.15 45.95 29.40
C ASN A 77 -5.42 45.46 28.13
N ALA A 78 -4.37 46.19 27.74
CA ALA A 78 -3.52 45.82 26.62
C ALA A 78 -2.26 45.09 27.09
N LEU A 79 -1.68 44.34 26.14
CA LEU A 79 -0.27 43.93 26.03
C LEU A 79 0.14 42.53 26.53
N ARG A 80 0.37 41.67 25.51
CA ARG A 80 1.33 40.54 25.42
C ARG A 80 1.14 39.27 26.25
N GLU A 81 1.20 38.16 25.51
CA GLU A 81 1.85 36.87 25.82
C GLU A 81 1.72 36.29 27.25
N PRO A 82 0.91 35.24 27.44
CA PRO A 82 1.15 34.28 28.51
C PRO A 82 2.28 33.32 28.09
N GLU A 83 3.49 33.60 28.55
CA GLU A 83 4.56 32.60 28.57
C GLU A 83 4.15 31.40 29.44
N GLY A 84 4.69 30.22 29.12
CA GLY A 84 4.38 29.00 29.85
C GLY A 84 5.02 28.97 31.24
N HIS A 85 4.20 28.73 32.26
CA HIS A 85 4.63 28.22 33.57
C HIS A 85 4.08 26.79 33.69
N SER A 86 4.90 25.74 33.61
CA SER A 86 5.92 25.33 34.57
C SER A 86 5.31 24.87 35.90
N LEU A 87 5.37 23.55 36.14
CA LEU A 87 5.46 22.99 37.48
C LEU A 87 6.84 22.35 37.61
N VAL A 88 7.58 22.84 38.59
CA VAL A 88 8.99 22.53 38.86
C VAL A 88 9.08 21.34 39.81
N ALA A 89 10.04 20.45 39.56
CA ALA A 89 10.68 19.68 40.62
C ALA A 89 12.19 19.57 40.33
N GLU A 90 12.95 20.24 41.19
CA GLU A 90 14.41 20.37 41.32
C GLU A 90 15.31 19.35 40.61
N GLY A 91 16.37 19.87 39.98
CA GLY A 91 17.57 19.08 39.70
C GLY A 91 18.48 19.01 40.92
N ARG A 92 18.95 17.81 41.29
CA ARG A 92 20.15 17.64 42.12
C ARG A 92 20.84 16.29 41.87
N HIS A 93 22.17 16.36 41.85
CA HIS A 93 23.16 15.28 41.81
C HIS A 93 23.30 14.47 40.51
N ALA A 94 24.41 14.76 39.81
CA ALA A 94 25.07 13.78 38.96
C ALA A 94 25.57 12.60 39.83
N GLY A 95 25.21 11.38 39.44
CA GLY A 95 25.71 10.12 39.97
C GLY A 95 26.04 9.17 38.81
N PRO A 96 26.90 8.16 39.01
CA PRO A 96 27.42 7.36 37.91
C PRO A 96 26.33 6.54 37.22
N ALA A 97 26.47 6.39 35.90
CA ALA A 97 25.52 5.66 35.07
C ALA A 97 25.47 4.17 35.46
N GLY A 98 24.40 3.78 36.15
CA GLY A 98 24.04 2.37 36.28
C GLY A 98 23.69 1.76 34.92
N PRO A 99 23.93 0.45 34.71
CA PRO A 99 23.66 -0.20 33.43
C PRO A 99 22.16 -0.13 33.09
N GLN A 100 21.86 0.55 31.98
CA GLN A 100 20.51 0.56 31.40
C GLN A 100 20.06 -0.88 31.13
N PRO A 101 18.83 -1.28 31.52
CA PRO A 101 18.34 -2.62 31.23
C PRO A 101 18.29 -2.83 29.71
N PRO A 102 18.66 -4.02 29.20
CA PRO A 102 18.76 -4.24 27.76
C PRO A 102 17.41 -4.02 27.08
N LEU A 103 17.39 -3.13 26.08
CA LEU A 103 16.23 -2.83 25.24
C LEU A 103 15.67 -4.13 24.63
N LYS A 104 14.57 -4.62 25.19
CA LYS A 104 13.93 -5.87 24.80
C LYS A 104 13.28 -5.72 23.42
N ARG A 105 14.07 -5.94 22.37
CA ARG A 105 13.60 -5.97 20.97
C ARG A 105 12.66 -7.16 20.79
N SER A 106 11.36 -6.90 20.71
CA SER A 106 10.37 -7.86 20.24
C SER A 106 10.28 -7.82 18.71
N TRP A 107 10.07 -8.99 18.12
CA TRP A 107 9.71 -9.16 16.72
C TRP A 107 8.49 -10.07 16.64
N SER A 108 7.56 -9.77 15.76
CA SER A 108 6.40 -10.61 15.45
C SER A 108 6.47 -11.05 13.99
N VAL A 109 6.50 -12.36 13.78
CA VAL A 109 6.45 -12.96 12.44
C VAL A 109 5.03 -13.41 12.17
N PHE A 110 4.33 -12.67 11.31
CA PHE A 110 3.03 -13.09 10.81
C PHE A 110 3.22 -13.92 9.54
N THR A 111 3.01 -15.24 9.64
CA THR A 111 2.67 -16.02 8.45
C THR A 111 1.34 -15.49 7.92
N GLN A 112 1.31 -15.06 6.66
CA GLN A 112 0.06 -14.65 6.03
C GLN A 112 -0.89 -15.86 6.04
N SER A 113 -1.96 -15.75 6.84
CA SER A 113 -2.93 -16.83 7.05
C SER A 113 -3.51 -17.23 5.69
N SER A 114 -3.25 -18.47 5.27
CA SER A 114 -3.30 -18.93 3.88
C SER A 114 -2.41 -18.12 2.93
N VAL A 115 -1.39 -18.77 2.38
CA VAL A 115 -1.08 -18.56 0.95
C VAL A 115 -2.42 -18.80 0.24
N PRO A 116 -2.99 -17.83 -0.50
CA PRO A 116 -4.17 -18.10 -1.29
C PRO A 116 -3.78 -19.24 -2.21
N GLN A 117 -4.47 -20.39 -2.10
CA GLN A 117 -4.25 -21.54 -2.96
C GLN A 117 -4.12 -21.01 -4.38
N GLU A 118 -2.94 -21.19 -5.00
CA GLU A 118 -2.72 -20.73 -6.37
C GLU A 118 -3.56 -21.62 -7.27
N GLU A 119 -4.81 -21.20 -7.46
CA GLU A 119 -5.77 -21.78 -8.39
C GLU A 119 -5.07 -21.89 -9.74
N SER A 120 -4.70 -23.11 -10.10
CA SER A 120 -3.90 -23.38 -11.28
C SER A 120 -4.62 -22.86 -12.51
N LEU A 121 -3.92 -22.04 -13.31
CA LEU A 121 -4.42 -21.53 -14.58
C LEU A 121 -5.04 -22.65 -15.43
N SER A 122 -6.20 -22.39 -16.02
CA SER A 122 -6.89 -23.37 -16.87
C SER A 122 -6.03 -23.74 -18.09
N ASN A 123 -6.27 -24.93 -18.66
CA ASN A 123 -5.52 -25.39 -19.84
C ASN A 123 -5.67 -24.44 -21.03
N GLU A 124 -6.84 -23.80 -21.19
CA GLU A 124 -7.08 -22.75 -22.18
C GLU A 124 -6.16 -21.54 -21.95
N PHE A 125 -6.16 -20.98 -20.74
CA PHE A 125 -5.33 -19.82 -20.42
C PHE A 125 -3.83 -20.13 -20.46
N ARG A 126 -3.42 -21.35 -20.08
CA ARG A 126 -2.04 -21.84 -20.26
C ARG A 126 -1.65 -21.90 -21.74
N GLY A 127 -2.57 -22.32 -22.61
CA GLY A 127 -2.41 -22.29 -24.06
C GLY A 127 -2.17 -20.88 -24.58
N VAL A 128 -2.94 -19.89 -24.13
CA VAL A 128 -2.74 -18.46 -24.45
C VAL A 128 -1.38 -17.95 -23.97
N VAL A 129 -1.02 -18.22 -22.71
CA VAL A 129 0.27 -17.82 -22.12
C VAL A 129 1.45 -18.38 -22.93
N ALA A 130 1.36 -19.64 -23.36
CA ALA A 130 2.37 -20.27 -24.23
C ALA A 130 2.40 -19.64 -25.64
N ALA A 131 1.24 -19.49 -26.29
CA ALA A 131 1.14 -18.96 -27.66
C ALA A 131 1.68 -17.54 -27.79
N TYR A 132 1.36 -16.65 -26.84
CA TYR A 132 1.84 -15.26 -26.82
C TYR A 132 3.19 -15.08 -26.11
N LYS A 133 3.77 -16.16 -25.58
CA LYS A 133 5.04 -16.20 -24.81
C LYS A 133 5.03 -15.18 -23.66
N LEU A 134 3.97 -15.20 -22.85
CA LEU A 134 3.75 -14.25 -21.75
C LEU A 134 4.50 -14.68 -20.49
N HIS A 135 5.12 -13.72 -19.79
CA HIS A 135 5.67 -14.00 -18.46
C HIS A 135 4.57 -13.91 -17.40
N LEU A 136 4.55 -14.86 -16.45
CA LEU A 136 3.54 -14.94 -15.39
C LEU A 136 3.45 -13.67 -14.51
N HIS A 137 4.55 -12.94 -14.33
CA HIS A 137 4.59 -11.67 -13.59
C HIS A 137 4.52 -10.41 -14.49
N GLN A 138 4.28 -10.57 -15.79
CA GLN A 138 4.03 -9.44 -16.68
C GLN A 138 2.69 -8.79 -16.35
N ARG A 139 2.61 -7.45 -16.44
CA ARG A 139 1.33 -6.74 -16.29
C ARG A 139 0.47 -6.88 -17.54
N ALA A 140 -0.77 -7.30 -17.31
CA ALA A 140 -1.87 -7.28 -18.26
C ALA A 140 -2.96 -6.33 -17.74
N LYS A 141 -3.91 -5.95 -18.59
CA LYS A 141 -5.11 -5.19 -18.20
C LYS A 141 -6.38 -5.87 -18.73
N TRP A 142 -7.39 -6.00 -17.89
CA TRP A 142 -8.76 -6.21 -18.34
C TRP A 142 -9.35 -4.89 -18.81
N VAL A 143 -10.02 -4.89 -19.96
CA VAL A 143 -10.76 -3.75 -20.50
C VAL A 143 -12.25 -4.03 -20.36
N ILE A 144 -12.94 -3.15 -19.63
CA ILE A 144 -14.39 -3.15 -19.46
C ILE A 144 -14.92 -1.91 -20.19
N GLY A 145 -15.62 -2.08 -21.30
CA GLY A 145 -16.25 -0.99 -22.04
C GLY A 145 -17.68 -0.73 -21.58
N ARG A 146 -18.24 0.43 -21.96
CA ARG A 146 -19.65 0.79 -21.70
C ARG A 146 -20.66 -0.30 -22.08
N HIS A 147 -20.40 -1.03 -23.16
CA HIS A 147 -21.27 -2.12 -23.65
C HIS A 147 -21.35 -3.32 -22.68
N ASN A 148 -20.39 -3.45 -21.74
CA ASN A 148 -20.44 -4.47 -20.70
C ASN A 148 -21.31 -4.05 -19.50
N CYS A 149 -21.67 -2.76 -19.36
CA CYS A 149 -22.21 -2.18 -18.13
C CYS A 149 -23.74 -2.33 -17.94
N GLY A 150 -24.35 -3.39 -18.46
CA GLY A 150 -25.78 -3.69 -18.23
C GLY A 150 -26.76 -2.70 -18.88
N GLY A 151 -28.06 -2.86 -18.57
CA GLY A 151 -29.15 -2.08 -19.18
C GLY A 151 -29.15 -0.58 -18.84
N SER A 152 -28.49 -0.16 -17.76
CA SER A 152 -28.30 1.26 -17.44
C SER A 152 -27.09 1.88 -18.16
N GLY A 153 -26.13 1.06 -18.61
CA GLY A 153 -24.90 1.52 -19.23
C GLY A 153 -24.03 2.44 -18.35
N ASP A 154 -24.27 2.50 -17.04
CA ASP A 154 -23.59 3.40 -16.11
C ASP A 154 -22.21 2.84 -15.70
N ILE A 155 -21.19 3.25 -16.46
CA ILE A 155 -19.81 2.90 -16.16
C ILE A 155 -19.33 3.48 -14.81
N GLU A 156 -19.89 4.58 -14.31
CA GLU A 156 -19.56 5.11 -12.99
C GLU A 156 -20.11 4.22 -11.86
N GLN A 157 -21.22 3.50 -12.09
CA GLN A 157 -21.74 2.52 -11.14
C GLN A 157 -20.81 1.31 -11.05
N VAL A 158 -20.36 0.80 -12.20
CA VAL A 158 -19.37 -0.29 -12.29
C VAL A 158 -18.04 0.15 -11.65
N TRP A 159 -17.59 1.37 -11.90
CA TRP A 159 -16.37 1.95 -11.30
C TRP A 159 -16.47 2.11 -9.78
N ARG A 160 -17.62 2.58 -9.26
CA ARG A 160 -17.90 2.64 -7.81
C ARG A 160 -17.93 1.25 -7.18
N ALA A 161 -18.54 0.27 -7.85
CA ALA A 161 -18.56 -1.12 -7.40
C ALA A 161 -17.16 -1.75 -7.36
N LEU A 162 -16.36 -1.57 -8.42
CA LEU A 162 -14.97 -2.04 -8.48
C LEU A 162 -14.10 -1.44 -7.37
N ASN A 163 -14.16 -0.13 -7.14
CA ASN A 163 -13.37 0.51 -6.09
C ASN A 163 -13.67 -0.03 -4.68
N ARG A 164 -14.92 -0.44 -4.40
CA ARG A 164 -15.25 -1.10 -3.13
C ARG A 164 -14.56 -2.46 -3.00
N HIS A 165 -14.41 -3.22 -4.10
CA HIS A 165 -13.72 -4.51 -4.13
C HIS A 165 -12.19 -4.41 -4.04
N VAL A 166 -11.59 -3.37 -4.62
CA VAL A 166 -10.16 -3.07 -4.46
C VAL A 166 -9.85 -2.69 -3.00
N ARG A 167 -10.68 -1.83 -2.39
CA ARG A 167 -10.52 -1.40 -0.98
C ARG A 167 -10.78 -2.51 0.03
N SER A 168 -11.68 -3.46 -0.24
CA SER A 168 -11.96 -4.60 0.65
C SER A 168 -10.96 -5.75 0.52
N SER A 169 -9.78 -5.51 -0.05
CA SER A 169 -8.69 -6.49 -0.26
C SER A 169 -9.03 -7.69 -1.16
N ARG A 170 -10.24 -7.80 -1.71
CA ARG A 170 -10.62 -8.88 -2.66
C ARG A 170 -9.87 -8.78 -3.99
N LEU A 171 -9.35 -7.59 -4.32
CA LEU A 171 -8.45 -7.33 -5.45
C LEU A 171 -7.18 -6.57 -5.01
N SER A 172 -6.60 -6.93 -3.86
CA SER A 172 -5.50 -6.19 -3.18
C SER A 172 -4.24 -5.88 -4.02
N THR A 173 -4.03 -6.59 -5.12
CA THR A 173 -2.86 -6.44 -6.02
C THR A 173 -3.22 -5.97 -7.43
N CYS A 174 -4.49 -5.66 -7.65
CA CYS A 174 -4.94 -5.04 -8.89
C CYS A 174 -4.91 -3.52 -8.76
N ASN A 175 -4.58 -2.83 -9.84
CA ASN A 175 -4.73 -1.38 -9.94
C ASN A 175 -5.79 -1.11 -11.02
N ALA A 176 -6.69 -0.16 -10.79
CA ALA A 176 -7.75 0.13 -11.75
C ALA A 176 -7.83 1.62 -12.07
N ASN A 177 -8.18 1.95 -13.31
CA ASN A 177 -8.35 3.33 -13.79
C ASN A 177 -9.60 3.42 -14.67
N ILE A 178 -10.38 4.50 -14.53
CA ILE A 178 -11.48 4.85 -15.44
C ILE A 178 -10.97 5.84 -16.50
N ARG A 179 -11.28 5.56 -17.78
CA ARG A 179 -11.03 6.41 -18.95
C ARG A 179 -12.37 6.94 -19.45
N ARG A 180 -12.78 8.09 -18.91
CA ARG A 180 -14.11 8.68 -19.16
C ARG A 180 -14.31 9.05 -20.62
N GLU A 181 -13.27 9.55 -21.27
CA GLU A 181 -13.28 9.94 -22.69
C GLU A 181 -13.55 8.77 -23.64
N ARG A 182 -13.33 7.52 -23.20
CA ARG A 182 -13.59 6.29 -23.96
C ARG A 182 -14.75 5.46 -23.41
N ALA A 183 -15.30 5.84 -22.25
CA ALA A 183 -16.14 4.98 -21.43
C ALA A 183 -15.55 3.55 -21.29
N GLU A 184 -14.30 3.48 -20.83
CA GLU A 184 -13.58 2.24 -20.50
C GLU A 184 -13.13 2.26 -19.03
N ILE A 185 -13.14 1.11 -18.36
CA ILE A 185 -12.40 0.86 -17.11
C ILE A 185 -11.29 -0.15 -17.42
N TRP A 186 -10.06 0.17 -17.00
CA TRP A 186 -8.90 -0.72 -17.13
C TRP A 186 -8.53 -1.29 -15.77
N VAL A 187 -8.49 -2.61 -15.64
CA VAL A 187 -8.10 -3.30 -14.40
C VAL A 187 -6.80 -4.07 -14.64
N PHE A 188 -5.70 -3.50 -14.16
CA PHE A 188 -4.36 -4.06 -14.27
C PHE A 188 -4.13 -5.15 -13.24
N CYS A 189 -3.63 -6.30 -13.68
CA CYS A 189 -3.23 -7.44 -12.87
C CYS A 189 -2.01 -8.12 -13.51
N ASP A 190 -1.42 -9.10 -12.83
CA ASP A 190 -0.33 -9.91 -13.42
C ASP A 190 -0.92 -11.09 -14.17
N VAL A 191 -0.22 -11.61 -15.19
CA VAL A 191 -0.68 -12.74 -16.02
C VAL A 191 -1.11 -13.94 -15.15
N VAL A 192 -0.34 -14.30 -14.12
CA VAL A 192 -0.63 -15.42 -13.19
C VAL A 192 -1.96 -15.28 -12.43
N ARG A 193 -2.51 -14.07 -12.31
CA ARG A 193 -3.81 -13.82 -11.67
C ARG A 193 -4.90 -13.39 -12.66
N SER A 194 -4.55 -13.18 -13.93
CA SER A 194 -5.43 -12.52 -14.89
C SER A 194 -6.73 -13.28 -15.11
N GLU A 195 -6.69 -14.61 -15.22
CA GLU A 195 -7.89 -15.44 -15.39
C GLU A 195 -8.86 -15.31 -14.20
N ARG A 196 -8.36 -15.47 -12.97
CA ARG A 196 -9.16 -15.33 -11.73
C ARG A 196 -9.75 -13.92 -11.59
N VAL A 197 -8.97 -12.89 -11.92
CA VAL A 197 -9.43 -11.50 -11.91
C VAL A 197 -10.52 -11.29 -12.96
N GLY A 198 -10.40 -11.83 -14.18
CA GLY A 198 -11.42 -11.72 -15.23
C GLY A 198 -12.75 -12.33 -14.80
N ARG A 199 -12.72 -13.55 -14.26
CA ARG A 199 -13.89 -14.24 -13.69
C ARG A 199 -14.53 -13.42 -12.55
N PHE A 200 -13.73 -12.94 -11.60
CA PHE A 200 -14.20 -12.08 -10.51
C PHE A 200 -14.87 -10.80 -11.02
N LEU A 201 -14.30 -10.13 -12.03
CA LEU A 201 -14.88 -8.92 -12.62
C LEU A 201 -16.23 -9.22 -13.29
N LYS A 202 -16.31 -10.31 -14.07
CA LYS A 202 -17.55 -10.76 -14.70
C LYS A 202 -18.67 -11.03 -13.68
N GLU A 203 -18.38 -11.81 -12.65
CA GLU A 203 -19.35 -12.25 -11.64
C GLU A 203 -19.76 -11.10 -10.68
N GLN A 204 -18.78 -10.43 -10.06
CA GLN A 204 -19.04 -9.48 -8.98
C GLN A 204 -19.50 -8.10 -9.47
N LEU A 205 -19.24 -7.76 -10.74
CA LEU A 205 -19.73 -6.54 -11.39
C LEU A 205 -20.87 -6.79 -12.40
N GLN A 206 -21.33 -8.05 -12.52
CA GLN A 206 -22.45 -8.47 -13.38
C GLN A 206 -22.31 -8.01 -14.85
N LEU A 207 -21.10 -8.17 -15.41
CA LEU A 207 -20.75 -7.62 -16.72
C LEU A 207 -21.34 -8.45 -17.87
N LEU A 208 -22.02 -7.78 -18.79
CA LEU A 208 -22.56 -8.36 -20.02
C LEU A 208 -21.48 -8.51 -21.11
N GLY A 209 -21.75 -9.38 -22.08
CA GLY A 209 -20.82 -9.64 -23.19
C GLY A 209 -19.49 -10.27 -22.72
N ARG A 210 -18.43 -10.10 -23.51
CA ARG A 210 -17.06 -10.47 -23.14
C ARG A 210 -16.27 -9.23 -22.72
N ILE A 211 -15.36 -9.39 -21.78
CA ILE A 211 -14.29 -8.43 -21.47
C ILE A 211 -12.96 -8.95 -22.03
N GLU A 212 -12.03 -8.05 -22.35
CA GLU A 212 -10.79 -8.39 -23.03
C GLU A 212 -9.56 -8.24 -22.13
N LEU A 213 -8.67 -9.24 -22.13
CA LEU A 213 -7.35 -9.15 -21.53
C LEU A 213 -6.36 -8.64 -22.57
N SER A 214 -5.76 -7.50 -22.29
CA SER A 214 -4.80 -6.83 -23.15
C SER A 214 -3.42 -6.79 -22.49
N VAL A 215 -2.37 -7.18 -23.22
CA VAL A 215 -0.98 -7.13 -22.75
C VAL A 215 -0.19 -6.11 -23.58
N HIS A 216 0.64 -5.31 -22.93
CA HIS A 216 1.48 -4.33 -23.61
C HIS A 216 2.36 -5.01 -24.67
N SER A 217 2.50 -4.40 -25.85
CA SER A 217 3.12 -4.95 -27.08
C SER A 217 2.45 -6.17 -27.74
N ARG A 218 1.42 -6.78 -27.15
CA ARG A 218 0.67 -7.92 -27.75
C ARG A 218 -0.77 -7.60 -28.13
N GLY A 219 -1.36 -6.55 -27.55
CA GLY A 219 -2.79 -6.27 -27.73
C GLY A 219 -3.64 -7.27 -26.97
N ASN A 220 -4.82 -7.59 -27.51
CA ASN A 220 -5.79 -8.47 -26.85
C ASN A 220 -5.40 -9.94 -27.04
N VAL A 221 -5.23 -10.66 -25.93
CA VAL A 221 -4.72 -12.05 -25.91
C VAL A 221 -5.74 -13.07 -25.39
N PHE A 222 -6.75 -12.64 -24.63
CA PHE A 222 -7.77 -13.51 -24.03
C PHE A 222 -9.08 -12.75 -23.76
N SER A 223 -10.19 -13.46 -23.52
CA SER A 223 -11.50 -12.85 -23.20
C SER A 223 -12.36 -13.76 -22.31
N VAL A 224 -13.19 -13.19 -21.44
CA VAL A 224 -14.17 -13.91 -20.57
C VAL A 224 -15.51 -13.18 -20.55
#